data_AF-A0A7X8K9R7-F1
#
_entry.id   AF-A0A7X8K9R7-F1
#
_cell.length_a   1.000
_cell.length_b   1.000
_cell.length_c   1.000
_cell.angle_alpha   90.00
_cell.angle_beta   90.00
_cell.angle_gamma   90.00
#
_symmetry.space_group_name_H-M   'P 1'
#
loop_
_entity.id
_entity.type
_entity.pdbx_description
1 polymer ?
#
loop_
_entity_poly.entity_id
_entity_poly.type
_entity_poly.pdbx_seq_one_letter_code
_entity_poly.pdbx_strand_id
1 'polypeptide(L)'
;MSDLDIRIDDCELYFCPIETRVPLKFGPETTTHVIEARTAIHVRSKGGAEAVGRGETPLSVAWVWPSSLAYSYRQNRLQDFCRVLCELWRTNADSGHAMEIGHRFIEGPLKDVWNKENARCNADEKMPWLAALVCNSLFDLALHDAYGNVHKINTWKTFTKDYMNHDLSRYFGEEHGKPFVGKYPADFFAEGADAATSLVAWHLVGAKDILEPEGYDGPVVEDGYPFFLTDWIARDGLTCLKVKLTGNDRDWDYTRLIDVGRIANESGVLWLTADFNCTVEDPAYVCDILDQLLLEQPEIYAKLLYVEQPFPYDIIAHPIDVRAVSARKPLFMDESAHDWHHVVLGRELGWSGVALK
;
A
#
# COMPACT_ATOMS: atom_id res chain seq x y z
N MET A 1 -21.97 -22.58 10.23
CA MET A 1 -22.48 -21.49 9.37
C MET A 1 -23.44 -20.67 10.20
N SER A 2 -22.99 -19.47 10.55
CA SER A 2 -23.74 -18.46 11.29
C SER A 2 -24.98 -18.02 10.50
N ASP A 3 -26.01 -17.51 11.18
CA ASP A 3 -27.14 -16.86 10.52
C ASP A 3 -26.77 -15.48 9.93
N LEU A 4 -25.58 -14.98 10.30
CA LEU A 4 -24.96 -13.77 9.77
C LEU A 4 -24.05 -14.05 8.57
N ASP A 5 -23.96 -15.29 8.10
CA ASP A 5 -23.20 -15.58 6.89
C ASP A 5 -23.87 -14.97 5.66
N ILE A 6 -23.04 -14.45 4.75
CA ILE A 6 -23.46 -13.96 3.44
C ILE A 6 -23.01 -14.92 2.35
N ARG A 7 -23.66 -14.83 1.19
CA ARG A 7 -23.18 -15.34 -0.09
C ARG A 7 -23.18 -14.22 -1.12
N ILE A 8 -22.41 -14.41 -2.19
CA ILE A 8 -22.32 -13.47 -3.30
C ILE A 8 -23.35 -13.85 -4.35
N ASP A 9 -24.15 -12.88 -4.80
CA ASP A 9 -25.18 -13.06 -5.81
C ASP A 9 -24.76 -12.46 -7.16
N ASP A 10 -24.02 -11.34 -7.16
CA ASP A 10 -23.48 -10.71 -8.37
C ASP A 10 -22.26 -9.81 -8.06
N CYS A 11 -21.50 -9.47 -9.10
CA CYS A 11 -20.35 -8.58 -9.05
C CYS A 11 -20.24 -7.74 -10.33
N GLU A 12 -19.98 -6.44 -10.19
CA GLU A 12 -19.83 -5.50 -11.29
C GLU A 12 -18.44 -4.84 -11.26
N LEU A 13 -17.92 -4.41 -12.41
CA LEU A 13 -16.60 -3.78 -12.52
C LEU A 13 -16.65 -2.58 -13.47
N TYR A 14 -16.04 -1.48 -13.03
CA TYR A 14 -15.93 -0.22 -13.74
C TYR A 14 -14.48 0.26 -13.74
N PHE A 15 -14.03 0.86 -14.84
CA PHE A 15 -12.72 1.50 -14.92
C PHE A 15 -12.92 3.00 -15.17
N CYS A 16 -12.32 3.82 -14.32
CA CYS A 16 -12.32 5.27 -14.43
C CYS A 16 -10.89 5.75 -14.70
N PRO A 17 -10.58 6.20 -15.93
CA PRO A 17 -9.29 6.82 -16.19
C PRO A 17 -9.21 8.18 -15.50
N ILE A 18 -8.10 8.42 -14.80
CA ILE A 18 -7.81 9.67 -14.10
C ILE A 18 -6.50 10.22 -14.63
N GLU A 19 -6.49 11.48 -15.05
CA GLU A 19 -5.27 12.20 -15.40
C GLU A 19 -4.69 12.88 -14.16
N THR A 20 -3.37 12.81 -14.00
CA THR A 20 -2.70 13.55 -12.93
C THR A 20 -2.62 15.03 -13.29
N ARG A 21 -2.92 15.91 -12.34
CA ARG A 21 -2.78 17.37 -12.53
C ARG A 21 -1.36 17.77 -12.94
N VAL A 22 -0.37 17.17 -12.30
CA VAL A 22 1.07 17.29 -12.62
C VAL A 22 1.70 15.89 -12.72
N PRO A 23 2.67 15.66 -13.61
CA PRO A 23 3.33 14.37 -13.72
C PRO A 23 4.02 13.99 -12.42
N LEU A 24 3.78 12.76 -11.93
CA LEU A 24 4.36 12.26 -10.69
C LEU A 24 5.43 11.21 -11.00
N LYS A 25 6.64 11.37 -10.45
CA LYS A 25 7.73 10.38 -10.62
C LYS A 25 7.70 9.34 -9.50
N PHE A 26 7.40 8.08 -9.86
CA PHE A 26 7.50 6.91 -9.00
C PHE A 26 8.64 6.01 -9.48
N GLY A 27 9.71 5.91 -8.69
CA GLY A 27 10.90 5.14 -9.06
C GLY A 27 11.43 5.55 -10.45
N PRO A 28 11.58 4.60 -11.41
CA PRO A 28 12.07 4.89 -12.75
C PRO A 28 11.01 5.53 -13.68
N GLU A 29 9.73 5.50 -13.33
CA GLU A 29 8.63 5.91 -14.21
C GLU A 29 8.05 7.28 -13.85
N THR A 30 7.58 8.01 -14.86
CA THR A 30 6.79 9.24 -14.66
C THR A 30 5.35 8.96 -15.08
N THR A 31 4.44 9.02 -14.12
CA THR A 31 3.01 8.75 -14.28
C THR A 31 2.27 10.03 -14.57
N THR A 32 1.48 10.04 -15.65
CA THR A 32 0.61 11.16 -16.03
C THR A 32 -0.89 10.81 -15.93
N HIS A 33 -1.20 9.55 -15.68
CA HIS A 33 -2.56 9.04 -15.55
C HIS A 33 -2.55 7.70 -14.80
N VAL A 34 -3.68 7.34 -14.22
CA VAL A 34 -3.92 6.06 -13.57
C VAL A 34 -5.33 5.55 -13.93
N ILE A 35 -5.54 4.25 -13.91
CA ILE A 35 -6.88 3.67 -13.98
C ILE A 35 -7.35 3.36 -12.57
N GLU A 36 -8.42 4.01 -12.15
CA GLU A 36 -9.15 3.68 -10.94
C GLU A 36 -10.14 2.56 -11.25
N ALA A 37 -10.03 1.41 -10.58
CA ALA A 37 -10.95 0.31 -10.72
C ALA A 37 -11.98 0.34 -9.59
N ARG A 38 -13.27 0.26 -9.93
CA ARG A 38 -14.39 0.27 -8.99
C ARG A 38 -15.22 -0.98 -9.15
N THR A 39 -15.74 -1.50 -8.06
CA THR A 39 -16.63 -2.66 -8.08
C THR A 39 -17.83 -2.46 -7.17
N ALA A 40 -18.91 -3.17 -7.50
CA ALA A 40 -20.07 -3.36 -6.64
C ALA A 40 -20.29 -4.87 -6.47
N ILE A 41 -20.29 -5.35 -5.22
CA ILE A 41 -20.61 -6.75 -4.89
C ILE A 41 -21.99 -6.80 -4.25
N HIS A 42 -22.87 -7.60 -4.83
CA HIS A 42 -24.21 -7.87 -4.32
C HIS A 42 -24.18 -9.14 -3.48
N VAL A 43 -24.70 -9.05 -2.25
CA VAL A 43 -24.67 -10.15 -1.30
C VAL A 43 -26.07 -10.41 -0.76
N ARG A 44 -26.29 -11.66 -0.36
CA ARG A 44 -27.49 -12.07 0.37
C ARG A 44 -27.10 -12.79 1.65
N SER A 45 -27.66 -12.35 2.76
CA SER A 45 -27.57 -13.06 4.04
C SER A 45 -28.42 -14.34 4.02
N LYS A 46 -28.14 -15.28 4.93
CA LYS A 46 -28.95 -16.50 5.08
C LYS A 46 -30.43 -16.21 5.36
N GLY A 47 -30.73 -15.11 6.06
CA GLY A 47 -32.09 -14.64 6.33
C GLY A 47 -32.80 -14.00 5.13
N GLY A 48 -32.13 -13.88 3.98
CA GLY A 48 -32.69 -13.33 2.75
C GLY A 48 -32.57 -11.81 2.60
N ALA A 49 -31.97 -11.11 3.57
CA ALA A 49 -31.65 -9.69 3.40
C ALA A 49 -30.54 -9.52 2.36
N GLU A 50 -30.68 -8.51 1.52
CA GLU A 50 -29.76 -8.18 0.43
C GLU A 50 -29.07 -6.85 0.68
N ALA A 51 -27.83 -6.72 0.23
CA ALA A 51 -27.11 -5.46 0.23
C ALA A 51 -26.08 -5.41 -0.89
N VAL A 52 -25.58 -4.20 -1.13
CA VAL A 52 -24.49 -3.94 -2.06
C VAL A 52 -23.36 -3.30 -1.29
N GLY A 53 -22.15 -3.76 -1.52
CA GLY A 53 -20.94 -3.10 -1.07
C GLY A 53 -20.13 -2.56 -2.23
N ARG A 54 -19.32 -1.53 -1.97
CA ARG A 54 -18.50 -0.85 -2.96
C ARG A 54 -17.04 -0.88 -2.57
N GLY A 55 -16.19 -1.03 -3.58
CA GLY A 55 -14.74 -0.99 -3.42
C GLY A 55 -14.10 -0.27 -4.59
N GLU A 56 -12.97 0.34 -4.31
CA GLU A 56 -12.22 1.18 -5.24
C GLU A 56 -10.73 1.00 -4.99
N THR A 57 -9.94 0.88 -6.06
CA THR A 57 -8.47 0.86 -5.97
C THR A 57 -7.84 1.43 -7.24
N PRO A 58 -6.78 2.26 -7.14
CA PRO A 58 -5.99 2.64 -8.30
C PRO A 58 -5.14 1.45 -8.74
N LEU A 59 -5.17 1.12 -10.03
CA LEU A 59 -4.28 0.14 -10.65
C LEU A 59 -2.91 0.79 -10.90
N SER A 60 -2.20 1.13 -9.81
CA SER A 60 -0.92 1.86 -9.80
C SER A 60 0.23 1.06 -10.45
N VAL A 61 0.17 0.86 -11.77
CA VAL A 61 1.04 -0.02 -12.58
C VAL A 61 2.54 0.22 -12.33
N ALA A 62 2.96 1.48 -12.26
CA ALA A 62 4.36 1.86 -12.02
C ALA A 62 4.89 1.37 -10.66
N TRP A 63 4.00 1.22 -9.68
CA TRP A 63 4.30 0.77 -8.32
C TRP A 63 4.20 -0.75 -8.19
N VAL A 64 3.10 -1.35 -8.66
CA VAL A 64 2.84 -2.80 -8.46
C VAL A 64 3.60 -3.70 -9.41
N TRP A 65 4.04 -3.17 -10.56
CA TRP A 65 4.74 -3.93 -11.59
C TRP A 65 5.85 -3.10 -12.25
N PRO A 66 6.90 -2.71 -11.50
CA PRO A 66 8.05 -2.01 -12.07
C PRO A 66 8.74 -2.93 -13.09
N SER A 67 8.87 -2.48 -14.33
CA SER A 67 9.38 -3.30 -15.44
C SER A 67 9.80 -2.43 -16.62
N SER A 68 10.67 -2.96 -17.49
CA SER A 68 11.00 -2.37 -18.79
C SER A 68 9.86 -2.48 -19.82
N LEU A 69 8.83 -3.28 -19.52
CA LEU A 69 7.64 -3.40 -20.37
C LEU A 69 6.89 -2.07 -20.48
N ALA A 70 6.32 -1.84 -21.67
CA ALA A 70 5.49 -0.68 -21.93
C ALA A 70 4.38 -0.54 -20.89
N TYR A 71 4.22 0.67 -20.36
CA TYR A 71 3.20 0.98 -19.35
C TYR A 71 1.80 0.55 -19.79
N SER A 72 1.42 0.86 -21.04
CA SER A 72 0.11 0.50 -21.61
C SER A 72 -0.12 -1.01 -21.68
N TYR A 73 0.93 -1.81 -21.95
CA TYR A 73 0.84 -3.26 -21.95
C TYR A 73 0.52 -3.77 -20.54
N ARG A 74 1.29 -3.34 -19.53
CA ARG A 74 1.06 -3.73 -18.14
C ARG A 74 -0.31 -3.28 -17.63
N GLN A 75 -0.70 -2.03 -17.93
CA GLN A 75 -2.03 -1.51 -17.56
C GLN A 75 -3.16 -2.37 -18.15
N ASN A 76 -3.10 -2.66 -19.45
CA ASN A 76 -4.11 -3.52 -20.09
C ASN A 76 -4.16 -4.90 -19.45
N ARG A 77 -3.00 -5.49 -19.12
CA ARG A 77 -2.90 -6.77 -18.41
C ARG A 77 -3.57 -6.73 -17.03
N LEU A 78 -3.38 -5.65 -16.25
CA LEU A 78 -4.05 -5.52 -14.94
C LEU A 78 -5.57 -5.36 -15.10
N GLN A 79 -6.03 -4.59 -16.09
CA GLN A 79 -7.46 -4.43 -16.35
C GLN A 79 -8.11 -5.74 -16.83
N ASP A 80 -7.46 -6.48 -17.72
CA ASP A 80 -7.91 -7.80 -18.15
C ASP A 80 -7.99 -8.78 -16.99
N PHE A 81 -6.98 -8.78 -16.11
CA PHE A 81 -6.99 -9.60 -14.92
C PHE A 81 -8.14 -9.23 -13.96
N CYS A 82 -8.42 -7.94 -13.75
CA CYS A 82 -9.59 -7.49 -12.97
C CYS A 82 -10.91 -8.00 -13.57
N ARG A 83 -11.05 -8.06 -14.90
CA ARG A 83 -12.25 -8.62 -15.56
C ARG A 83 -12.40 -10.12 -15.28
N VAL A 84 -11.29 -10.86 -15.28
CA VAL A 84 -11.27 -12.27 -14.90
C VAL A 84 -11.68 -12.44 -13.43
N LEU A 85 -11.12 -11.63 -12.53
CA LEU A 85 -11.47 -11.67 -11.11
C LEU A 85 -12.94 -11.33 -10.86
N CYS A 86 -13.51 -10.35 -11.58
CA CYS A 86 -14.93 -10.01 -11.48
C CYS A 86 -15.83 -11.22 -11.77
N GLU A 87 -15.50 -12.02 -12.79
CA GLU A 87 -16.26 -13.24 -13.10
C GLU A 87 -16.06 -14.34 -12.04
N LEU A 88 -14.84 -14.47 -11.49
CA LEU A 88 -14.58 -15.41 -10.39
C LEU A 88 -15.35 -15.03 -9.13
N TRP A 89 -15.41 -13.74 -8.79
CA TRP A 89 -16.22 -13.24 -7.68
C TRP A 89 -17.71 -13.44 -7.91
N ARG A 90 -18.22 -13.16 -9.13
CA ARG A 90 -19.62 -13.37 -9.52
C ARG A 90 -20.06 -14.83 -9.38
N THR A 91 -19.18 -15.76 -9.75
CA THR A 91 -19.47 -17.21 -9.73
C THR A 91 -19.01 -17.90 -8.45
N ASN A 92 -18.50 -17.15 -7.47
CA ASN A 92 -18.07 -17.69 -6.19
C ASN A 92 -19.30 -18.17 -5.38
N ALA A 93 -19.36 -19.48 -5.14
CA ALA A 93 -20.44 -20.10 -4.38
C ALA A 93 -20.17 -20.14 -2.86
N ASP A 94 -19.06 -19.55 -2.40
CA ASP A 94 -18.71 -19.51 -0.98
C ASP A 94 -19.74 -18.74 -0.16
N SER A 95 -19.81 -19.12 1.12
CA SER A 95 -20.53 -18.37 2.14
C SER A 95 -19.72 -18.25 3.42
N GLY A 96 -20.04 -17.24 4.24
CA GLY A 96 -19.35 -16.98 5.50
C GLY A 96 -19.31 -15.48 5.84
N HIS A 97 -18.45 -15.14 6.80
CA HIS A 97 -18.03 -13.76 7.03
C HIS A 97 -17.14 -13.27 5.88
N ALA A 98 -17.13 -11.95 5.60
CA ALA A 98 -16.31 -11.35 4.54
C ALA A 98 -14.83 -11.79 4.58
N MET A 99 -14.21 -11.75 5.76
CA MET A 99 -12.81 -12.17 5.97
C MET A 99 -12.54 -13.64 5.59
N GLU A 100 -13.52 -14.53 5.79
CA GLU A 100 -13.36 -15.94 5.45
C GLU A 100 -13.44 -16.18 3.94
N ILE A 101 -14.42 -15.54 3.29
CA ILE A 101 -14.61 -15.61 1.84
C ILE A 101 -13.39 -14.98 1.15
N GLY A 102 -12.97 -13.78 1.57
CA GLY A 102 -11.79 -13.08 1.05
C GLY A 102 -10.50 -13.90 1.20
N HIS A 103 -10.24 -14.44 2.39
CA HIS A 103 -9.07 -15.29 2.63
C HIS A 103 -9.06 -16.55 1.74
N ARG A 104 -10.19 -17.26 1.64
CA ARG A 104 -10.29 -18.42 0.74
C ARG A 104 -10.12 -18.04 -0.72
N PHE A 105 -10.65 -16.89 -1.14
CA PHE A 105 -10.50 -16.38 -2.49
C PHE A 105 -9.02 -16.11 -2.82
N ILE A 106 -8.29 -15.45 -1.91
CA ILE A 106 -6.86 -15.15 -2.07
C ILE A 106 -6.02 -16.43 -2.14
N GLU A 107 -6.22 -17.36 -1.20
CA GLU A 107 -5.42 -18.59 -1.11
C GLU A 107 -5.73 -19.63 -2.20
N GLY A 108 -6.94 -19.59 -2.78
CA GLY A 108 -7.37 -20.50 -3.83
C GLY A 108 -7.55 -19.80 -5.18
N PRO A 109 -8.79 -19.37 -5.53
CA PRO A 109 -9.13 -18.82 -6.84
C PRO A 109 -8.14 -17.79 -7.41
N LEU A 110 -7.72 -16.80 -6.61
CA LEU A 110 -6.79 -15.75 -7.04
C LEU A 110 -5.41 -16.33 -7.37
N LYS A 111 -4.85 -17.14 -6.48
CA LYS A 111 -3.54 -17.78 -6.66
C LYS A 111 -3.54 -18.72 -7.86
N ASP A 112 -4.61 -19.49 -8.04
CA ASP A 112 -4.77 -20.41 -9.16
C ASP A 112 -4.82 -19.68 -10.51
N VAL A 113 -5.65 -18.63 -10.61
CA VAL A 113 -5.78 -17.87 -11.85
C VAL A 113 -4.52 -17.07 -12.17
N TRP A 114 -3.89 -16.46 -11.17
CA TRP A 114 -2.60 -15.77 -11.31
C TRP A 114 -1.50 -16.71 -11.84
N ASN A 115 -1.35 -17.89 -11.23
CA ASN A 115 -0.40 -18.92 -11.69
C ASN A 115 -0.70 -19.35 -13.13
N LYS A 116 -1.98 -19.59 -13.46
CA LYS A 116 -2.40 -20.01 -14.80
C LYS A 116 -2.11 -18.96 -15.87
N GLU A 117 -2.31 -17.68 -15.58
CA GLU A 117 -1.98 -16.60 -16.51
C GLU A 117 -0.46 -16.46 -16.68
N ASN A 118 0.29 -16.43 -15.57
CA ASN A 118 1.74 -16.30 -15.61
C ASN A 118 2.46 -17.49 -16.23
N ALA A 119 1.88 -18.70 -16.19
CA ALA A 119 2.44 -19.88 -16.85
C ALA A 119 2.51 -19.76 -18.38
N ARG A 120 1.76 -18.81 -18.97
CA ARG A 120 1.72 -18.55 -20.42
C ARG A 120 2.65 -17.43 -20.85
N CYS A 121 3.30 -16.76 -19.90
CA CYS A 121 4.12 -15.57 -20.12
C CYS A 121 5.61 -15.92 -20.06
N ASN A 122 6.42 -15.16 -20.80
CA ASN A 122 7.86 -15.15 -20.58
C ASN A 122 8.18 -14.59 -19.19
N ALA A 123 9.40 -14.84 -18.67
CA ALA A 123 9.80 -14.42 -17.33
C ALA A 123 9.55 -12.92 -17.08
N ASP A 124 9.95 -12.06 -18.02
CA ASP A 124 9.80 -10.60 -17.92
C ASP A 124 8.33 -10.11 -18.02
N GLU A 125 7.43 -10.96 -18.51
CA GLU A 125 6.00 -10.68 -18.70
C GLU A 125 5.11 -11.26 -17.59
N LYS A 126 5.71 -11.90 -16.59
CA LYS A 126 4.97 -12.39 -15.43
C LYS A 126 4.52 -11.23 -14.57
N MET A 127 3.22 -11.18 -14.30
CA MET A 127 2.61 -10.23 -13.38
C MET A 127 3.08 -10.54 -11.95
N PRO A 128 3.66 -9.59 -11.21
CA PRO A 128 4.02 -9.78 -9.81
C PRO A 128 2.80 -10.14 -8.96
N TRP A 129 3.02 -10.89 -7.88
CA TRP A 129 1.94 -11.27 -6.97
C TRP A 129 1.27 -10.06 -6.33
N LEU A 130 2.05 -9.04 -5.96
CA LEU A 130 1.52 -7.75 -5.46
C LEU A 130 0.52 -7.12 -6.43
N ALA A 131 0.79 -7.16 -7.74
CA ALA A 131 -0.13 -6.64 -8.73
C ALA A 131 -1.45 -7.43 -8.80
N ALA A 132 -1.40 -8.75 -8.62
CA ALA A 132 -2.60 -9.58 -8.54
C ALA A 132 -3.41 -9.29 -7.26
N LEU A 133 -2.75 -9.06 -6.12
CA LEU A 133 -3.40 -8.63 -4.88
C LEU A 133 -4.10 -7.28 -5.04
N VAL A 134 -3.45 -6.30 -5.68
CA VAL A 134 -4.06 -4.99 -5.97
C VAL A 134 -5.23 -5.11 -6.93
N CYS A 135 -5.13 -5.94 -7.96
CA CYS A 135 -6.28 -6.23 -8.82
C CYS A 135 -7.45 -6.88 -8.05
N ASN A 136 -7.19 -7.54 -6.93
CA ASN A 136 -8.22 -8.17 -6.10
C ASN A 136 -8.77 -7.24 -4.99
N SER A 137 -8.01 -6.25 -4.54
CA SER A 137 -8.29 -5.48 -3.32
C SER A 137 -9.66 -4.80 -3.35
N LEU A 138 -10.07 -4.23 -4.49
CA LEU A 138 -11.38 -3.60 -4.63
C LEU A 138 -12.55 -4.56 -4.36
N PHE A 139 -12.43 -5.83 -4.73
CA PHE A 139 -13.47 -6.82 -4.50
C PHE A 139 -13.54 -7.20 -3.02
N ASP A 140 -12.39 -7.35 -2.38
CA ASP A 140 -12.32 -7.61 -0.94
C ASP A 140 -12.91 -6.43 -0.13
N LEU A 141 -12.54 -5.19 -0.48
CA LEU A 141 -13.12 -3.97 0.08
C LEU A 141 -14.65 -3.93 -0.06
N ALA A 142 -15.15 -4.22 -1.27
CA ALA A 142 -16.59 -4.25 -1.53
C ALA A 142 -17.31 -5.35 -0.76
N LEU A 143 -16.68 -6.51 -0.58
CA LEU A 143 -17.25 -7.60 0.21
C LEU A 143 -17.40 -7.22 1.69
N HIS A 144 -16.38 -6.58 2.26
CA HIS A 144 -16.40 -6.07 3.63
C HIS A 144 -17.45 -4.95 3.82
N ASP A 145 -17.58 -4.05 2.87
CA ASP A 145 -18.65 -3.03 2.87
C ASP A 145 -20.04 -3.68 2.77
N ALA A 146 -20.22 -4.65 1.87
CA ALA A 146 -21.48 -5.37 1.68
C ALA A 146 -21.92 -6.11 2.95
N TYR A 147 -20.97 -6.73 3.66
CA TYR A 147 -21.22 -7.43 4.91
C TYR A 147 -21.70 -6.47 6.01
N GLY A 148 -21.05 -5.32 6.18
CA GLY A 148 -21.54 -4.28 7.08
C GLY A 148 -22.94 -3.80 6.72
N ASN A 149 -23.17 -3.52 5.44
CA ASN A 149 -24.44 -2.99 4.92
C ASN A 149 -25.61 -3.96 5.13
N VAL A 150 -25.44 -5.26 4.85
CA VAL A 150 -26.53 -6.25 5.01
C VAL A 150 -26.94 -6.42 6.46
N HIS A 151 -25.99 -6.27 7.39
CA HIS A 151 -26.23 -6.32 8.83
C HIS A 151 -26.53 -4.94 9.46
N LYS A 152 -26.56 -3.88 8.65
CA LYS A 152 -26.87 -2.50 9.05
C LYS A 152 -25.96 -1.99 10.18
N ILE A 153 -24.68 -2.36 10.12
CA ILE A 153 -23.66 -1.89 11.04
C ILE A 153 -22.42 -1.43 10.28
N ASN A 154 -21.62 -0.57 10.89
CA ASN A 154 -20.31 -0.22 10.34
C ASN A 154 -19.44 -1.51 10.22
N THR A 155 -18.77 -1.71 9.09
CA THR A 155 -17.94 -2.90 8.83
C THR A 155 -16.90 -3.17 9.94
N TRP A 156 -16.35 -2.12 10.56
CA TRP A 156 -15.41 -2.28 11.69
C TRP A 156 -16.02 -3.02 12.89
N LYS A 157 -17.35 -2.97 13.06
CA LYS A 157 -18.06 -3.68 14.13
C LYS A 157 -18.35 -5.15 13.81
N THR A 158 -18.03 -5.62 12.59
CA THR A 158 -18.24 -7.01 12.19
C THR A 158 -17.04 -7.90 12.54
N PHE A 159 -15.92 -7.33 12.97
CA PHE A 159 -14.70 -8.09 13.30
C PHE A 159 -14.69 -8.66 14.72
N THR A 160 -15.80 -9.26 15.13
CA THR A 160 -15.99 -9.82 16.48
C THR A 160 -16.47 -11.27 16.39
N LYS A 161 -16.41 -11.98 17.51
CA LYS A 161 -16.94 -13.36 17.64
C LYS A 161 -18.42 -13.51 17.31
N ASP A 162 -19.19 -12.42 17.39
CA ASP A 162 -20.64 -12.48 17.15
C ASP A 162 -20.93 -12.56 15.65
N TYR A 163 -20.04 -12.02 14.81
CA TYR A 163 -20.20 -11.95 13.36
C TYR A 163 -19.25 -12.91 12.59
N MET A 164 -18.06 -13.20 13.12
CA MET A 164 -17.08 -14.08 12.48
C MET A 164 -17.23 -15.54 12.94
N ASN A 165 -17.12 -16.51 12.01
CA ASN A 165 -17.20 -17.93 12.39
C ASN A 165 -15.91 -18.48 13.01
N HIS A 166 -14.79 -17.79 12.78
CA HIS A 166 -13.46 -18.24 13.19
C HIS A 166 -12.70 -17.09 13.86
N ASP A 167 -11.90 -17.44 14.87
CA ASP A 167 -10.94 -16.52 15.47
C ASP A 167 -9.71 -16.34 14.55
N LEU A 168 -8.83 -15.43 14.94
CA LEU A 168 -7.62 -15.08 14.19
C LEU A 168 -6.63 -16.25 14.06
N SER A 169 -6.65 -17.24 14.96
CA SER A 169 -5.74 -18.40 14.88
C SER A 169 -5.92 -19.20 13.59
N ARG A 170 -7.11 -19.12 12.97
CA ARG A 170 -7.41 -19.76 11.69
C ARG A 170 -6.50 -19.31 10.53
N TYR A 171 -5.96 -18.10 10.60
CA TYR A 171 -5.27 -17.42 9.49
C TYR A 171 -3.75 -17.39 9.61
N PHE A 172 -3.18 -17.74 10.77
CA PHE A 172 -1.74 -17.62 11.06
C PHE A 172 -1.01 -18.97 11.22
N GLY A 173 -1.57 -20.06 10.67
CA GLY A 173 -0.96 -21.39 10.79
C GLY A 173 -0.85 -21.91 12.23
N GLU A 174 -0.26 -23.09 12.42
CA GLU A 174 -0.24 -23.75 13.73
C GLU A 174 0.65 -23.05 14.77
N GLU A 175 1.86 -22.63 14.38
CA GLU A 175 2.82 -22.00 15.29
C GLU A 175 2.42 -20.55 15.61
N HIS A 176 2.23 -19.72 14.58
CA HIS A 176 1.94 -18.29 14.75
C HIS A 176 0.48 -18.02 15.14
N GLY A 177 -0.43 -18.98 14.97
CA GLY A 177 -1.83 -18.88 15.39
C GLY A 177 -2.05 -19.06 16.89
N LYS A 178 -1.14 -19.71 17.63
CA LYS A 178 -1.31 -20.00 19.08
C LYS A 178 -1.65 -18.76 19.93
N PRO A 179 -1.01 -17.59 19.75
CA PRO A 179 -1.34 -16.38 20.52
C PRO A 179 -2.73 -15.79 20.19
N PHE A 180 -3.34 -16.22 19.08
CA PHE A 180 -4.59 -15.66 18.55
C PHE A 180 -5.80 -16.57 18.77
N VAL A 181 -5.66 -17.67 19.53
CA VAL A 181 -6.78 -18.54 19.88
C VAL A 181 -7.80 -17.77 20.72
N GLY A 182 -9.05 -17.78 20.26
CA GLY A 182 -10.16 -17.02 20.84
C GLY A 182 -10.06 -15.50 20.66
N LYS A 183 -9.13 -15.02 19.82
CA LYS A 183 -8.93 -13.59 19.53
C LYS A 183 -9.51 -13.20 18.18
N TYR A 184 -10.15 -12.05 18.13
CA TYR A 184 -10.75 -11.47 16.93
C TYR A 184 -10.08 -10.11 16.64
N PRO A 185 -10.16 -9.56 15.41
CA PRO A 185 -9.50 -8.30 15.12
C PRO A 185 -9.93 -7.15 16.06
N ALA A 186 -11.20 -7.15 16.50
CA ALA A 186 -11.68 -6.17 17.47
C ALA A 186 -10.95 -6.19 18.82
N ASP A 187 -10.32 -7.30 19.23
CA ASP A 187 -9.50 -7.36 20.45
C ASP A 187 -8.23 -6.50 20.37
N PHE A 188 -7.89 -6.00 19.18
CA PHE A 188 -6.70 -5.18 18.91
C PHE A 188 -7.05 -3.76 18.45
N PHE A 189 -8.33 -3.43 18.29
CA PHE A 189 -8.74 -2.08 17.92
C PHE A 189 -8.61 -1.15 19.13
N ALA A 190 -8.20 0.10 18.87
CA ALA A 190 -8.29 1.14 19.88
C ALA A 190 -9.76 1.50 20.13
N GLU A 191 -10.16 1.62 21.40
CA GLU A 191 -11.55 1.91 21.79
C GLU A 191 -11.69 3.29 22.47
N GLY A 192 -12.90 3.85 22.41
CA GLY A 192 -13.27 5.04 23.19
C GLY A 192 -12.39 6.25 22.87
N ALA A 193 -11.75 6.81 23.89
CA ALA A 193 -10.89 7.99 23.76
C ALA A 193 -9.56 7.69 23.03
N ASP A 194 -9.17 6.42 22.92
CA ASP A 194 -7.94 6.00 22.24
C ASP A 194 -8.13 5.82 20.72
N ALA A 195 -9.39 5.77 20.25
CA ALA A 195 -9.69 5.71 18.83
C ALA A 195 -9.49 7.09 18.19
N ALA A 196 -8.43 7.23 17.40
CA ALA A 196 -8.13 8.48 16.71
C ALA A 196 -9.24 8.84 15.70
N THR A 197 -9.89 9.99 15.89
CA THR A 197 -10.87 10.56 14.94
C THR A 197 -10.25 11.45 13.87
N SER A 198 -8.93 11.63 13.92
CA SER A 198 -8.13 12.39 12.96
C SER A 198 -6.75 11.76 12.87
N LEU A 199 -6.21 11.68 11.66
CA LEU A 199 -4.85 11.18 11.41
C LEU A 199 -4.00 12.29 10.79
N VAL A 200 -2.70 12.25 11.06
CA VAL A 200 -1.73 13.10 10.37
C VAL A 200 -1.50 12.53 8.97
N ALA A 201 -1.58 13.38 7.96
CA ALA A 201 -1.30 13.01 6.58
C ALA A 201 0.19 13.21 6.26
N TRP A 202 0.77 12.23 5.58
CA TRP A 202 2.11 12.35 5.01
C TRP A 202 2.00 12.86 3.57
N HIS A 203 2.59 14.01 3.29
CA HIS A 203 2.67 14.52 1.93
C HIS A 203 3.88 13.92 1.22
N LEU A 204 3.64 13.20 0.14
CA LEU A 204 4.69 12.65 -0.70
C LEU A 204 5.37 13.78 -1.48
N VAL A 205 6.68 13.89 -1.35
CA VAL A 205 7.54 14.77 -2.16
C VAL A 205 8.25 13.90 -3.19
N GLY A 206 7.69 13.85 -4.39
CA GLY A 206 8.21 13.10 -5.53
C GLY A 206 9.57 13.61 -6.01
N ALA A 207 10.32 12.75 -6.71
CA ALA A 207 11.67 13.09 -7.18
C ALA A 207 11.73 14.19 -8.26
N LYS A 208 10.58 14.54 -8.87
CA LYS A 208 10.44 15.64 -9.83
C LYS A 208 9.61 16.81 -9.30
N ASP A 209 9.15 16.73 -8.05
CA ASP A 209 8.34 17.79 -7.48
C ASP A 209 9.21 19.03 -7.26
N ILE A 210 8.70 20.17 -7.71
CA ILE A 210 9.38 21.44 -7.60
C ILE A 210 9.17 21.96 -6.18
N LEU A 211 10.26 22.23 -5.49
CA LEU A 211 10.21 22.54 -4.06
C LEU A 211 9.80 23.99 -3.80
N GLU A 212 10.40 24.91 -4.54
CA GLU A 212 10.27 26.36 -4.37
C GLU A 212 10.35 27.06 -5.74
N PRO A 213 9.81 28.28 -5.87
CA PRO A 213 9.84 29.03 -7.13
C PRO A 213 11.25 29.51 -7.53
N GLU A 214 12.14 29.69 -6.56
CA GLU A 214 13.50 30.16 -6.80
C GLU A 214 14.27 29.20 -7.71
N GLY A 215 14.68 29.71 -8.88
CA GLY A 215 15.44 28.91 -9.85
C GLY A 215 14.60 27.99 -10.74
N TYR A 216 13.28 27.97 -10.59
CA TYR A 216 12.37 27.28 -11.52
C TYR A 216 11.94 28.20 -12.67
N ASP A 217 12.26 27.81 -13.91
CA ASP A 217 11.92 28.53 -15.14
C ASP A 217 10.92 27.79 -16.04
N GLY A 218 10.40 26.65 -15.56
CA GLY A 218 9.43 25.82 -16.26
C GLY A 218 7.98 26.32 -16.15
N PRO A 219 7.04 25.66 -16.86
CA PRO A 219 5.63 26.03 -16.81
C PRO A 219 5.01 25.67 -15.45
N VAL A 220 4.26 26.62 -14.90
CA VAL A 220 3.45 26.43 -13.68
C VAL A 220 1.99 26.14 -14.07
N VAL A 221 1.34 25.24 -13.35
CA VAL A 221 -0.10 24.96 -13.52
C VAL A 221 -0.91 25.94 -12.68
N GLU A 222 -1.62 26.85 -13.34
CA GLU A 222 -2.43 27.91 -12.71
C GLU A 222 -3.92 27.54 -12.63
N ASP A 223 -4.26 26.53 -11.83
CA ASP A 223 -5.64 26.03 -11.68
C ASP A 223 -6.23 26.24 -10.26
N GLY A 224 -5.58 27.09 -9.45
CA GLY A 224 -5.99 27.39 -8.08
C GLY A 224 -5.44 26.44 -7.01
N TYR A 225 -4.65 25.42 -7.40
CA TYR A 225 -3.92 24.57 -6.46
C TYR A 225 -2.42 24.89 -6.44
N PRO A 226 -1.76 24.83 -5.26
CA PRO A 226 -0.32 25.01 -5.10
C PRO A 226 0.46 24.16 -6.08
N PHE A 227 1.55 24.71 -6.60
CA PHE A 227 2.44 24.00 -7.52
C PHE A 227 3.76 23.64 -6.83
N PHE A 228 4.31 24.56 -6.05
CA PHE A 228 5.53 24.37 -5.27
C PHE A 228 5.23 23.72 -3.91
N LEU A 229 6.17 22.93 -3.39
CA LEU A 229 6.04 22.32 -2.06
C LEU A 229 5.82 23.38 -0.96
N THR A 230 6.55 24.51 -1.02
CA THR A 230 6.40 25.61 -0.05
C THR A 230 4.97 26.15 0.00
N ASP A 231 4.31 26.29 -1.15
CA ASP A 231 2.91 26.72 -1.24
C ASP A 231 1.95 25.66 -0.67
N TRP A 232 2.21 24.37 -0.92
CA TRP A 232 1.42 23.29 -0.34
C TRP A 232 1.52 23.29 1.19
N ILE A 233 2.72 23.46 1.74
CA ILE A 233 2.93 23.53 3.19
C ILE A 233 2.15 24.71 3.78
N ALA A 234 2.28 25.89 3.18
CA ALA A 234 1.63 27.11 3.68
C ALA A 234 0.09 27.05 3.58
N ARG A 235 -0.45 26.55 2.46
CA ARG A 235 -1.90 26.52 2.21
C ARG A 235 -2.60 25.42 2.99
N ASP A 236 -2.03 24.21 2.99
CA ASP A 236 -2.70 23.00 3.47
C ASP A 236 -2.22 22.56 4.86
N GLY A 237 -1.27 23.28 5.46
CA GLY A 237 -0.80 23.03 6.83
C GLY A 237 -0.07 21.70 6.97
N LEU A 238 0.73 21.33 5.97
CA LEU A 238 1.43 20.05 5.94
C LEU A 238 2.44 19.98 7.10
N THR A 239 2.40 18.90 7.87
CA THR A 239 3.27 18.70 9.05
C THR A 239 4.21 17.51 8.93
N CYS A 240 4.00 16.62 7.95
CA CYS A 240 4.83 15.45 7.70
C CYS A 240 5.09 15.30 6.20
N LEU A 241 6.36 15.12 5.81
CA LEU A 241 6.77 14.97 4.41
C LEU A 241 7.48 13.64 4.17
N LYS A 242 7.12 12.94 3.09
CA LYS A 242 7.78 11.70 2.65
C LYS A 242 8.66 12.00 1.43
N VAL A 243 9.97 11.96 1.61
CA VAL A 243 10.96 12.28 0.58
C VAL A 243 11.24 11.05 -0.27
N LYS A 244 10.88 11.11 -1.56
CA LYS A 244 11.22 10.06 -2.52
C LYS A 244 12.65 10.24 -3.03
N LEU A 245 13.41 9.15 -2.97
CA LEU A 245 14.83 9.05 -3.32
C LEU A 245 15.05 8.07 -4.48
N THR A 246 16.20 8.11 -5.14
CA THR A 246 16.52 7.21 -6.27
C THR A 246 17.12 5.90 -5.83
N GLY A 247 17.85 5.88 -4.71
CA GLY A 247 18.57 4.71 -4.19
C GLY A 247 19.78 4.28 -5.03
N ASN A 248 20.16 5.06 -6.04
CA ASN A 248 21.27 4.74 -6.94
C ASN A 248 22.17 5.94 -7.28
N ASP A 249 21.84 7.14 -6.80
CA ASP A 249 22.65 8.35 -6.93
C ASP A 249 22.79 9.01 -5.56
N ARG A 250 23.90 8.70 -4.89
CA ARG A 250 24.13 9.08 -3.48
C ARG A 250 24.15 10.60 -3.30
N ASP A 251 24.80 11.32 -4.21
CA ASP A 251 24.94 12.77 -4.10
C ASP A 251 23.59 13.45 -4.35
N TRP A 252 22.81 12.95 -5.31
CA TRP A 252 21.46 13.43 -5.54
C TRP A 252 20.54 13.13 -4.35
N ASP A 253 20.56 11.91 -3.81
CA ASP A 253 19.72 11.50 -2.67
C ASP A 253 20.02 12.32 -1.41
N TYR A 254 21.31 12.51 -1.12
CA TYR A 254 21.74 13.32 0.01
C TYR A 254 21.34 14.79 -0.15
N THR A 255 21.55 15.37 -1.34
CA THR A 255 21.14 16.76 -1.64
C THR A 255 19.63 16.92 -1.52
N ARG A 256 18.85 15.96 -2.04
CA ARG A 256 17.38 15.99 -1.96
C ARG A 256 16.88 15.98 -0.52
N LEU A 257 17.49 15.18 0.36
CA LEU A 257 17.17 15.16 1.79
C LEU A 257 17.50 16.50 2.47
N ILE A 258 18.63 17.12 2.10
CA ILE A 258 19.01 18.45 2.63
C ILE A 258 18.01 19.51 2.18
N ASP A 259 17.68 19.58 0.89
CA ASP A 259 16.80 20.64 0.36
C ASP A 259 15.40 20.56 0.97
N VAL A 260 14.81 19.36 1.03
CA VAL A 260 13.50 19.19 1.65
C VAL A 260 13.58 19.40 3.17
N GLY A 261 14.65 18.95 3.82
CA GLY A 261 14.85 19.16 5.25
C GLY A 261 15.02 20.62 5.64
N ARG A 262 15.71 21.42 4.83
CA ARG A 262 15.81 22.87 4.98
C ARG A 262 14.44 23.52 4.94
N ILE A 263 13.64 23.22 3.91
CA ILE A 263 12.27 23.73 3.79
C ILE A 263 11.44 23.31 5.00
N ALA A 264 11.57 22.06 5.45
CA ALA A 264 10.84 21.56 6.61
C ALA A 264 11.19 22.32 7.89
N ASN A 265 12.48 22.64 8.12
CA ASN A 265 12.92 23.43 9.27
C ASN A 265 12.37 24.86 9.21
N GLU A 266 12.45 25.51 8.05
CA GLU A 266 12.01 26.90 7.86
C GLU A 266 10.49 27.06 7.98
N SER A 267 9.73 26.04 7.54
CA SER A 267 8.26 26.06 7.51
C SER A 267 7.58 25.43 8.72
N GLY A 268 8.35 24.86 9.66
CA GLY A 268 7.81 24.23 10.86
C GLY A 268 7.18 22.84 10.66
N VAL A 269 7.48 22.17 9.54
CA VAL A 269 7.15 20.75 9.34
C VAL A 269 7.80 19.93 10.46
N LEU A 270 7.04 19.01 11.02
CA LEU A 270 7.45 18.23 12.18
C LEU A 270 8.38 17.08 11.81
N TRP A 271 7.99 16.31 10.78
CA TRP A 271 8.61 15.01 10.50
C TRP A 271 8.90 14.77 9.03
N LEU A 272 9.96 14.02 8.79
CA LEU A 272 10.40 13.56 7.48
C LEU A 272 10.46 12.03 7.44
N THR A 273 10.26 11.44 6.27
CA THR A 273 10.63 10.06 5.96
C THR A 273 11.41 9.99 4.66
N ALA A 274 12.21 8.95 4.50
CA ALA A 274 13.01 8.71 3.30
C ALA A 274 12.59 7.39 2.67
N ASP A 275 12.35 7.38 1.37
CA ASP A 275 11.91 6.19 0.63
C ASP A 275 12.78 6.05 -0.63
N PHE A 276 13.57 4.98 -0.69
CA PHE A 276 14.56 4.76 -1.76
C PHE A 276 14.05 3.86 -2.91
N ASN A 277 12.73 3.69 -3.05
CA ASN A 277 12.12 3.04 -4.23
C ASN A 277 12.64 1.63 -4.58
N CYS A 278 12.98 0.80 -3.60
CA CYS A 278 13.40 -0.60 -3.80
C CYS A 278 14.66 -0.83 -4.66
N THR A 279 15.52 0.16 -4.91
CA THR A 279 16.67 0.05 -5.83
C THR A 279 18.01 -0.21 -5.15
N VAL A 280 18.09 -0.08 -3.83
CA VAL A 280 19.35 -0.24 -3.09
C VAL A 280 19.67 -1.72 -2.94
N GLU A 281 20.90 -2.12 -3.29
CA GLU A 281 21.36 -3.52 -3.15
C GLU A 281 22.24 -3.76 -1.92
N ASP A 282 22.90 -2.72 -1.41
CA ASP A 282 23.83 -2.79 -0.27
C ASP A 282 23.36 -1.88 0.88
N PRO A 283 23.11 -2.41 2.09
CA PRO A 283 22.80 -1.62 3.29
C PRO A 283 23.78 -0.49 3.60
N ALA A 284 25.06 -0.60 3.19
CA ALA A 284 26.05 0.45 3.37
C ALA A 284 25.63 1.78 2.73
N TYR A 285 24.94 1.73 1.57
CA TYR A 285 24.45 2.91 0.88
C TYR A 285 23.56 3.79 1.77
N VAL A 286 22.56 3.15 2.42
CA VAL A 286 21.65 3.84 3.34
C VAL A 286 22.37 4.28 4.61
N CYS A 287 23.24 3.41 5.14
CA CYS A 287 24.01 3.72 6.35
C CYS A 287 24.88 4.97 6.18
N ASP A 288 25.60 5.08 5.05
CA ASP A 288 26.49 6.21 4.78
C ASP A 288 25.73 7.54 4.65
N ILE A 289 24.54 7.53 4.04
CA ILE A 289 23.68 8.72 3.95
C ILE A 289 23.19 9.13 5.35
N LEU A 290 22.72 8.16 6.15
CA LEU A 290 22.24 8.41 7.50
C LEU A 290 23.35 8.91 8.44
N ASP A 291 24.54 8.33 8.35
CA ASP A 291 25.70 8.73 9.16
C ASP A 291 26.18 10.13 8.76
N GLN A 292 26.21 10.44 7.46
CA GLN A 292 26.54 11.78 6.99
C GLN A 292 25.50 12.82 7.47
N LEU A 293 24.20 12.52 7.36
CA LEU A 293 23.13 13.39 7.87
C LEU A 293 23.26 13.64 9.37
N LEU A 294 23.58 12.61 10.16
CA LEU A 294 23.78 12.75 11.60
C LEU A 294 24.94 13.71 11.93
N LEU A 295 26.03 13.65 11.16
CA LEU A 295 27.22 14.47 11.39
C LEU A 295 27.07 15.91 10.90
N GLU A 296 26.52 16.10 9.70
CA GLU A 296 26.50 17.39 9.02
C GLU A 296 25.17 18.14 9.19
N GLN A 297 24.05 17.41 9.34
CA GLN A 297 22.70 17.96 9.38
C GLN A 297 21.85 17.35 10.52
N PRO A 298 22.32 17.43 11.78
CA PRO A 298 21.73 16.70 12.91
C PRO A 298 20.24 17.02 13.16
N GLU A 299 19.78 18.23 12.82
CA GLU A 299 18.37 18.60 12.92
C GLU A 299 17.51 17.85 11.89
N ILE A 300 17.96 17.77 10.63
CA ILE A 300 17.28 17.01 9.57
C ILE A 300 17.28 15.52 9.92
N TYR A 301 18.42 15.00 10.40
CA TYR A 301 18.50 13.63 10.89
C TYR A 301 17.50 13.37 12.03
N ALA A 302 17.35 14.28 12.98
CA ALA A 302 16.40 14.14 14.08
C ALA A 302 14.94 14.11 13.60
N LYS A 303 14.60 14.91 12.58
CA LYS A 303 13.26 14.93 11.96
C LYS A 303 12.96 13.70 11.11
N LEU A 304 13.98 13.04 10.57
CA LEU A 304 13.81 11.80 9.81
C LEU A 304 13.33 10.67 10.73
N LEU A 305 12.04 10.36 10.70
CA LEU A 305 11.41 9.40 11.59
C LEU A 305 11.75 7.95 11.24
N TYR A 306 11.68 7.61 9.95
CA TYR A 306 11.97 6.27 9.48
C TYR A 306 12.44 6.28 8.01
N VAL A 307 13.08 5.19 7.62
CA VAL A 307 13.40 4.84 6.23
C VAL A 307 12.41 3.79 5.75
N GLU A 308 11.91 3.95 4.54
CA GLU A 308 10.92 3.08 3.91
C GLU A 308 11.54 2.34 2.73
N GLN A 309 11.32 1.02 2.69
CA GLN A 309 11.63 0.09 1.61
C GLN A 309 12.77 0.51 0.65
N PRO A 310 14.02 0.54 1.11
CA PRO A 310 15.14 0.86 0.23
C PRO A 310 15.53 -0.31 -0.67
N PHE A 311 15.28 -1.54 -0.22
CA PHE A 311 15.74 -2.78 -0.87
C PHE A 311 14.66 -3.40 -1.79
N PRO A 312 15.03 -4.29 -2.73
CA PRO A 312 14.10 -4.97 -3.61
C PRO A 312 12.89 -5.58 -2.88
N TYR A 313 11.71 -5.45 -3.48
CA TYR A 313 10.46 -5.86 -2.83
C TYR A 313 10.35 -7.38 -2.60
N ASP A 314 10.99 -8.20 -3.45
CA ASP A 314 11.01 -9.67 -3.28
C ASP A 314 12.04 -10.06 -2.22
N ILE A 315 11.60 -10.02 -0.95
CA ILE A 315 12.43 -10.33 0.22
C ILE A 315 12.90 -11.80 0.26
N ILE A 316 12.22 -12.71 -0.45
CA ILE A 316 12.61 -14.12 -0.53
C ILE A 316 13.77 -14.26 -1.51
N ALA A 317 13.70 -13.60 -2.66
CA ALA A 317 14.79 -13.56 -3.63
C ALA A 317 16.00 -12.75 -3.13
N HIS A 318 15.76 -11.74 -2.29
CA HIS A 318 16.77 -10.81 -1.78
C HIS A 318 16.77 -10.71 -0.23
N PRO A 319 17.20 -11.77 0.49
CA PRO A 319 17.19 -11.80 1.95
C PRO A 319 18.36 -11.02 2.55
N ILE A 320 18.35 -9.70 2.40
CA ILE A 320 19.42 -8.80 2.85
C ILE A 320 19.33 -8.60 4.37
N ASP A 321 20.45 -8.70 5.09
CA ASP A 321 20.51 -8.32 6.51
C ASP A 321 20.55 -6.80 6.63
N VAL A 322 19.49 -6.23 7.21
CA VAL A 322 19.28 -4.78 7.30
C VAL A 322 19.47 -4.24 8.72
N ARG A 323 19.96 -5.05 9.66
CA ARG A 323 20.13 -4.64 11.07
C ARG A 323 21.00 -3.40 11.24
N ALA A 324 22.00 -3.22 10.38
CA ALA A 324 22.86 -2.04 10.40
C ALA A 324 22.07 -0.75 10.12
N VAL A 325 21.07 -0.79 9.22
CA VAL A 325 20.19 0.34 8.93
C VAL A 325 19.25 0.58 10.10
N SER A 326 18.60 -0.47 10.59
CA SER A 326 17.66 -0.40 11.72
C SER A 326 18.31 0.08 13.03
N ALA A 327 19.63 -0.10 13.19
CA ALA A 327 20.39 0.45 14.31
C ALA A 327 20.51 1.99 14.28
N ARG A 328 20.30 2.61 13.12
CA ARG A 328 20.35 4.07 12.93
C ARG A 328 18.97 4.69 12.95
N LYS A 329 18.03 4.13 12.19
CA LYS A 329 16.64 4.60 12.10
C LYS A 329 15.69 3.43 11.96
N PRO A 330 14.44 3.54 12.44
CA PRO A 330 13.40 2.60 12.09
C PRO A 330 13.34 2.41 10.58
N LEU A 331 13.29 1.16 10.16
CA LEU A 331 13.24 0.71 8.78
C LEU A 331 11.94 -0.07 8.55
N PHE A 332 11.12 0.43 7.63
CA PHE A 332 9.76 -0.04 7.37
C PHE A 332 9.67 -0.73 6.02
N MET A 333 9.11 -1.94 6.02
CA MET A 333 8.78 -2.67 4.79
C MET A 333 7.53 -2.06 4.16
N ASP A 334 7.52 -1.83 2.85
CA ASP A 334 6.34 -1.40 2.10
C ASP A 334 5.96 -2.50 1.09
N GLU A 335 6.53 -2.49 -0.11
CA GLU A 335 6.18 -3.43 -1.19
C GLU A 335 6.45 -4.90 -0.81
N SER A 336 7.34 -5.16 0.16
CA SER A 336 7.59 -6.50 0.68
C SER A 336 6.53 -7.00 1.68
N ALA A 337 5.74 -6.11 2.29
CA ALA A 337 4.86 -6.41 3.42
C ALA A 337 3.43 -6.82 3.05
N HIS A 338 3.25 -7.57 1.96
CA HIS A 338 1.94 -7.99 1.46
C HIS A 338 1.46 -9.36 1.99
N ASP A 339 2.23 -10.01 2.88
CA ASP A 339 1.90 -11.29 3.53
C ASP A 339 2.56 -11.34 4.92
N TRP A 340 1.87 -11.89 5.92
CA TRP A 340 2.41 -12.01 7.27
C TRP A 340 3.69 -12.87 7.33
N HIS A 341 3.82 -13.87 6.44
CA HIS A 341 5.05 -14.66 6.34
C HIS A 341 6.25 -13.77 5.97
N HIS A 342 6.05 -12.78 5.11
CA HIS A 342 7.08 -11.80 4.75
C HIS A 342 7.40 -10.88 5.92
N VAL A 343 6.42 -10.49 6.73
CA VAL A 343 6.66 -9.70 7.95
C VAL A 343 7.50 -10.48 8.96
N VAL A 344 7.25 -11.78 9.13
CA VAL A 344 8.08 -12.67 9.98
C VAL A 344 9.51 -12.71 9.46
N LEU A 345 9.70 -12.99 8.17
CA LEU A 345 11.03 -13.01 7.55
C LEU A 345 11.73 -11.64 7.64
N GLY A 346 11.02 -10.55 7.41
CA GLY A 346 11.55 -9.19 7.54
C GLY A 346 12.06 -8.92 8.94
N ARG A 347 11.31 -9.32 9.98
CA ARG A 347 11.78 -9.21 11.36
C ARG A 347 13.05 -10.01 11.61
N GLU A 348 13.17 -11.21 11.03
CA GLU A 348 14.40 -12.03 11.10
C GLU A 348 15.59 -11.39 10.38
N LEU A 349 15.35 -10.60 9.34
CA LEU A 349 16.38 -9.87 8.60
C LEU A 349 16.73 -8.51 9.22
N GLY A 350 16.00 -8.06 10.23
CA GLY A 350 16.27 -6.83 10.98
C GLY A 350 15.34 -5.66 10.64
N TRP A 351 14.30 -5.85 9.82
CA TRP A 351 13.27 -4.84 9.61
C TRP A 351 12.51 -4.57 10.91
N SER A 352 12.12 -3.31 11.12
CA SER A 352 11.58 -2.84 12.41
C SER A 352 10.11 -2.40 12.35
N GLY A 353 9.51 -2.34 11.17
CA GLY A 353 8.12 -1.95 10.98
C GLY A 353 7.61 -2.23 9.57
N VAL A 354 6.37 -1.84 9.33
CA VAL A 354 5.66 -2.02 8.05
C VAL A 354 4.87 -0.76 7.71
N ALA A 355 4.83 -0.41 6.43
CA ALA A 355 3.88 0.52 5.84
C ALA A 355 2.72 -0.31 5.28
N LEU A 356 1.56 -0.25 5.94
CA LEU A 356 0.37 -1.01 5.54
C LEU A 356 -0.43 -0.24 4.50
N LYS A 357 -0.93 -0.95 3.48
CA LYS A 357 -1.75 -0.42 2.39
C LYS A 357 -3.04 -1.21 2.27
#